data_AF-A0A415C348-F1
#
_entry.id   AF-A0A415C348-F1
#
_cell.length_a   1.000
_cell.length_b   1.000
_cell.length_c   1.000
_cell.angle_alpha   90.00
_cell.angle_beta   90.00
_cell.angle_gamma   90.00
#
_symmetry.space_group_name_H-M   'P 1'
#
loop_
_entity.id
_entity.type
_entity.pdbx_description
1 polymer ?
#
loop_
_entity_poly.entity_id
_entity_poly.type
_entity_poly.pdbx_seq_one_letter_code
_entity_poly.pdbx_strand_id
1 'polypeptide(L)'
;MAIETAETLLTTQEAAEKLGVGDRRIRSLVSQHLLNAVKEGDRLYITNESVRRLNHVDRKRGRTFSPRIAFASLYMISGESVNWLSASEKYQLKKRLTTLDATDLVSLCRNRARLCSMWCRESRLEKVIQEIRLSAGTGELAAEFNLTETSDVEGYLLESDLQRIVEQAKLRSDFQPANVRLHVSSYIPNGSGNMPIGVCSADLADSLDVRECGAGFDKLTQLLSRFQSDNKGKDSR
;
A
#
# COMPACT_ATOMS: atom_id res chain seq x y z
N MET A 1 -32.32 -7.21 -21.76
CA MET A 1 -32.00 -6.29 -20.64
C MET A 1 -30.55 -6.54 -20.28
N ALA A 2 -29.64 -5.75 -20.85
CA ALA A 2 -28.20 -5.90 -20.66
C ALA A 2 -27.80 -5.11 -19.41
N ILE A 3 -27.24 -5.79 -18.42
CA ILE A 3 -26.57 -5.11 -17.31
C ILE A 3 -25.13 -4.92 -17.77
N GLU A 4 -24.82 -3.70 -18.20
CA GLU A 4 -23.45 -3.23 -18.35
C GLU A 4 -22.85 -3.09 -16.94
N THR A 5 -22.14 -4.11 -16.47
CA THR A 5 -21.14 -3.92 -15.43
C THR A 5 -19.77 -4.03 -16.08
N ALA A 6 -18.99 -2.96 -15.97
CA ALA A 6 -17.56 -2.93 -16.31
C ALA A 6 -16.71 -3.77 -15.32
N GLU A 7 -17.25 -4.88 -14.83
CA GLU A 7 -16.55 -5.84 -13.99
C GLU A 7 -15.96 -6.92 -14.88
N THR A 8 -14.63 -6.95 -15.01
CA THR A 8 -13.96 -8.07 -15.67
C THR A 8 -14.31 -9.36 -14.94
N LEU A 9 -14.95 -10.31 -15.64
CA LEU A 9 -15.24 -11.64 -15.12
C LEU A 9 -14.08 -12.58 -15.44
N LEU A 10 -13.71 -13.43 -14.48
CA LEU A 10 -12.67 -14.44 -14.61
C LEU A 10 -13.31 -15.83 -14.59
N THR A 11 -12.74 -16.76 -15.35
CA THR A 11 -13.03 -18.18 -15.20
C THR A 11 -12.52 -18.70 -13.85
N THR A 12 -13.01 -19.88 -13.43
CA THR A 12 -12.50 -20.55 -12.23
C THR A 12 -10.99 -20.80 -12.30
N GLN A 13 -10.48 -21.13 -13.49
CA GLN A 13 -9.05 -21.37 -13.72
C GLN A 13 -8.23 -20.07 -13.60
N GLU A 14 -8.65 -18.98 -14.23
CA GLU A 14 -7.94 -17.70 -14.12
C GLU A 14 -7.95 -17.15 -12.69
N ALA A 15 -9.05 -17.33 -11.94
CA ALA A 15 -9.11 -16.97 -10.54
C ALA A 15 -8.21 -17.86 -9.66
N ALA A 16 -8.15 -19.17 -9.95
CA ALA A 16 -7.27 -20.14 -9.30
C ALA A 16 -5.79 -19.77 -9.50
N GLU A 17 -5.40 -19.45 -10.74
CA GLU A 17 -4.05 -19.01 -11.08
C GLU A 17 -3.69 -17.70 -10.36
N LYS A 18 -4.59 -16.71 -10.34
CA LYS A 18 -4.34 -15.43 -9.64
C LYS A 18 -4.21 -15.57 -8.12
N LEU A 19 -4.92 -16.52 -7.52
CA LEU A 19 -4.91 -16.76 -6.07
C LEU A 19 -3.88 -17.83 -5.65
N GLY A 20 -3.26 -18.54 -6.60
CA GLY A 20 -2.35 -19.66 -6.32
C GLY A 20 -3.03 -20.83 -5.61
N VAL A 21 -4.33 -21.05 -5.86
CA VAL A 21 -5.13 -22.12 -5.22
C VAL A 21 -5.82 -22.98 -6.28
N GLY A 22 -6.17 -24.23 -5.96
CA GLY A 22 -6.90 -25.09 -6.89
C GLY A 22 -8.41 -24.82 -6.96
N ASP A 23 -9.07 -25.30 -8.02
CA ASP A 23 -10.51 -25.13 -8.29
C ASP A 23 -11.45 -25.49 -7.12
N ARG A 24 -11.13 -26.55 -6.37
CA ARG A 24 -11.90 -26.95 -5.18
C ARG A 24 -11.89 -25.84 -4.12
N ARG A 25 -10.78 -25.13 -3.96
CA ARG A 25 -10.65 -24.01 -3.03
C ARG A 25 -11.42 -22.79 -3.53
N ILE A 26 -11.39 -22.50 -4.83
CA ILE A 26 -12.22 -21.44 -5.42
C ILE A 26 -13.71 -21.66 -5.14
N ARG A 27 -14.22 -22.88 -5.37
CA ARG A 27 -15.63 -23.21 -5.07
C ARG A 27 -15.95 -23.06 -3.58
N SER A 28 -15.03 -23.47 -2.70
CA SER A 28 -15.15 -23.25 -1.26
C SER A 28 -15.19 -21.75 -0.89
N LEU A 29 -14.37 -20.91 -1.52
CA LEU A 29 -14.34 -19.46 -1.27
C LEU A 29 -15.60 -18.76 -1.75
N VAL A 30 -16.16 -19.19 -2.88
CA VAL A 30 -17.48 -18.74 -3.37
C VAL A 30 -18.58 -19.15 -2.37
N SER A 31 -18.59 -20.40 -1.89
CA SER A 31 -19.59 -20.84 -0.89
C SER A 31 -19.48 -20.09 0.45
N GLN A 32 -18.29 -19.59 0.79
CA GLN A 32 -18.02 -18.79 1.98
C GLN A 32 -18.29 -17.29 1.76
N HIS A 33 -18.78 -16.90 0.58
CA HIS A 33 -19.01 -15.50 0.20
C HIS A 33 -17.75 -14.63 0.25
N LEU A 34 -16.57 -15.24 0.12
CA LEU A 34 -15.28 -14.55 0.06
C LEU A 34 -14.89 -14.18 -1.38
N LEU A 35 -15.50 -14.83 -2.37
CA LEU A 35 -15.43 -14.47 -3.78
C LEU A 35 -16.84 -14.24 -4.30
N ASN A 36 -17.03 -13.18 -5.08
CA ASN A 36 -18.28 -12.90 -5.75
C ASN A 36 -18.30 -13.64 -7.08
N ALA A 37 -19.36 -14.39 -7.36
CA ALA A 37 -19.47 -15.18 -8.56
C ALA A 37 -20.82 -14.97 -9.27
N VAL A 38 -20.78 -15.02 -10.59
CA VAL A 38 -21.95 -14.96 -11.48
C VAL A 38 -22.03 -16.31 -12.20
N LYS A 39 -23.21 -16.92 -12.19
CA LYS A 39 -23.46 -18.18 -12.90
C LYS A 39 -24.15 -17.89 -14.22
N GLU A 40 -23.59 -18.42 -15.31
CA GLU A 40 -24.18 -18.34 -16.64
C GLU A 40 -24.21 -19.74 -17.25
N GLY A 41 -25.41 -20.32 -17.35
CA GLY A 41 -25.59 -21.73 -17.71
C GLY A 41 -24.89 -22.66 -16.72
N ASP A 42 -24.00 -23.52 -17.23
CA ASP A 42 -23.19 -24.44 -16.42
C ASP A 42 -21.82 -23.87 -16.03
N ARG A 43 -21.50 -22.64 -16.48
CA ARG A 43 -20.23 -21.98 -16.19
C ARG A 43 -20.35 -21.05 -14.99
N LEU A 44 -19.30 -21.03 -14.17
CA LEU A 44 -19.15 -20.16 -13.01
C LEU A 44 -18.06 -19.14 -13.30
N TYR A 45 -18.41 -17.86 -13.25
CA TYR A 45 -17.48 -16.76 -13.41
C TYR A 45 -17.30 -16.02 -12.08
N ILE A 46 -16.11 -15.52 -11.82
CA ILE A 46 -15.75 -14.84 -10.56
C ILE A 46 -15.39 -13.40 -10.90
N THR A 47 -15.89 -12.44 -10.13
CA THR A 47 -15.56 -11.04 -10.38
C THR A 47 -14.08 -10.79 -10.08
N ASN A 48 -13.36 -10.16 -11.01
CA ASN A 48 -11.94 -9.84 -10.84
C ASN A 48 -11.71 -8.93 -9.62
N GLU A 49 -12.68 -8.08 -9.26
CA GLU A 49 -12.62 -7.25 -8.06
C GLU A 49 -12.57 -8.10 -6.77
N SER A 50 -13.43 -9.12 -6.65
CA SER A 50 -13.43 -9.98 -5.46
C SER A 50 -12.17 -10.85 -5.38
N VAL A 51 -11.63 -11.29 -6.52
CA VAL A 51 -10.33 -11.98 -6.59
C VAL A 51 -9.21 -11.05 -6.14
N ARG A 52 -9.17 -9.81 -6.63
CA ARG A 52 -8.18 -8.81 -6.19
C ARG A 52 -8.28 -8.54 -4.70
N ARG A 53 -9.51 -8.33 -4.20
CA ARG A 53 -9.78 -8.10 -2.79
C ARG A 53 -9.30 -9.26 -1.93
N LEU A 54 -9.63 -10.50 -2.31
CA LEU A 54 -9.23 -11.68 -1.54
C LEU A 54 -7.73 -11.97 -1.66
N ASN A 55 -7.13 -11.85 -2.85
CA ASN A 55 -5.68 -12.03 -3.02
C ASN A 55 -4.91 -11.00 -2.18
N HIS A 56 -5.41 -9.76 -2.14
CA HIS A 56 -4.89 -8.72 -1.28
C HIS A 56 -5.06 -9.04 0.20
N VAL A 57 -6.03 -9.87 0.62
CA VAL A 57 -6.20 -10.31 2.02
C VAL A 57 -5.41 -11.59 2.34
N ASP A 58 -5.33 -12.56 1.43
CA ASP A 58 -4.68 -13.86 1.69
C ASP A 58 -3.14 -13.79 1.57
N ARG A 59 -2.60 -12.93 0.69
CA ARG A 59 -1.17 -12.55 0.70
C ARG A 59 -0.74 -11.93 2.04
N LYS A 60 -1.71 -11.57 2.90
CA LYS A 60 -1.52 -11.00 4.23
C LYS A 60 -1.45 -12.05 5.35
N ARG A 61 -1.17 -13.33 5.09
CA ARG A 61 -0.92 -14.31 6.19
C ARG A 61 0.58 -14.46 6.47
N GLY A 62 1.00 -13.92 7.63
CA GLY A 62 2.38 -13.92 8.13
C GLY A 62 2.58 -12.80 9.18
N ARG A 63 3.55 -12.95 10.10
CA ARG A 63 3.87 -11.91 11.10
C ARG A 63 4.36 -10.66 10.39
N THR A 64 3.59 -9.58 10.45
CA THR A 64 3.99 -8.28 9.88
C THR A 64 5.09 -7.64 10.71
N PHE A 65 5.78 -6.68 10.09
CA PHE A 65 6.53 -5.71 10.85
C PHE A 65 5.61 -4.86 11.70
N SER A 66 6.12 -4.44 12.86
CA SER A 66 5.53 -3.31 13.57
C SER A 66 5.76 -2.04 12.75
N PRO A 67 4.94 -0.99 12.90
CA PRO A 67 5.15 0.29 12.21
C PRO A 67 6.59 0.78 12.27
N ARG A 68 7.23 0.72 13.45
CA ARG A 68 8.64 1.11 13.64
C ARG A 68 9.63 0.38 12.72
N ILE A 69 9.45 -0.94 12.55
CA ILE A 69 10.31 -1.76 11.68
C ILE A 69 9.91 -1.61 10.22
N ALA A 70 8.62 -1.43 9.92
CA ALA A 70 8.15 -1.18 8.57
C ALA A 70 8.73 0.13 8.00
N PHE A 71 8.65 1.24 8.75
CA PHE A 71 9.28 2.49 8.33
C PHE A 71 10.80 2.36 8.22
N ALA A 72 11.46 1.68 9.17
CA ALA A 72 12.90 1.45 9.06
C ALA A 72 13.28 0.71 7.79
N SER A 73 12.49 -0.29 7.40
CA SER A 73 12.69 -1.06 6.17
C SER A 73 12.62 -0.16 4.94
N LEU A 74 11.56 0.65 4.84
CA LEU A 74 11.29 1.51 3.71
C LEU A 74 12.27 2.69 3.64
N TYR A 75 12.71 3.22 4.78
CA TYR A 75 13.77 4.22 4.85
C TYR A 75 15.12 3.66 4.39
N MET A 76 15.53 2.47 4.87
CA MET A 76 16.81 1.86 4.50
C MET A 76 16.93 1.62 3.00
N ILE A 77 15.88 1.13 2.35
CA ILE A 77 15.89 0.92 0.89
C ILE A 77 15.80 2.22 0.09
N SER A 78 15.29 3.29 0.72
CA SER A 78 15.31 4.65 0.15
C SER A 78 16.70 5.28 0.23
N GLY A 79 17.66 4.65 0.91
CA GLY A 79 18.97 5.25 1.21
C GLY A 79 18.94 6.23 2.39
N GLU A 80 17.83 6.30 3.12
CA GLU A 80 17.66 7.21 4.24
C GLU A 80 18.28 6.68 5.53
N SER A 81 18.66 7.62 6.41
CA SER A 81 19.19 7.25 7.73
C SER A 81 18.07 6.76 8.65
N VAL A 82 18.31 5.62 9.31
CA VAL A 82 17.41 5.07 10.33
C VAL A 82 18.05 5.27 11.69
N ASN A 83 17.63 6.30 12.43
CA ASN A 83 18.29 6.69 13.69
C ASN A 83 17.55 6.19 14.95
N TRP A 84 16.36 5.62 14.79
CA TRP A 84 15.52 5.11 15.88
C TRP A 84 15.68 3.61 16.16
N LEU A 85 16.58 2.94 15.45
CA LEU A 85 16.95 1.54 15.69
C LEU A 85 18.38 1.45 16.21
N SER A 86 18.61 0.47 17.09
CA SER A 86 19.96 0.10 17.53
C SER A 86 20.78 -0.51 16.39
N ALA A 87 22.11 -0.56 16.54
CA ALA A 87 23.00 -1.15 15.54
C ALA A 87 22.67 -2.63 15.27
N SER A 88 22.33 -3.40 16.31
CA SER A 88 21.93 -4.81 16.18
C SER A 88 20.63 -4.97 15.40
N GLU A 89 19.62 -4.16 15.69
CA GLU A 89 18.35 -4.16 14.94
C GLU A 89 18.56 -3.78 13.48
N LYS A 90 19.37 -2.75 13.19
CA LYS A 90 19.72 -2.36 11.81
C LYS A 90 20.41 -3.51 11.07
N TYR A 91 21.35 -4.20 11.71
CA TYR A 91 22.05 -5.33 11.12
C TYR A 91 21.10 -6.49 10.78
N GLN A 92 20.24 -6.88 11.72
CA GLN A 92 19.24 -7.94 11.49
C GLN A 92 18.25 -7.55 10.40
N LEU A 93 17.78 -6.30 10.41
CA LEU A 93 16.86 -5.80 9.40
C LEU A 93 17.51 -5.76 8.02
N LYS A 94 18.75 -5.27 7.92
CA LYS A 94 19.56 -5.29 6.70
C LYS A 94 19.67 -6.69 6.12
N LYS A 95 20.08 -7.68 6.93
CA LYS A 95 20.21 -9.08 6.49
C LYS A 95 18.88 -9.66 6.00
N ARG A 96 17.77 -9.26 6.62
CA ARG A 96 16.44 -9.66 6.18
C ARG A 96 16.06 -9.01 4.85
N LEU A 97 16.31 -7.71 4.67
CA LEU A 97 16.00 -6.99 3.42
C LEU A 97 16.79 -7.53 2.22
N THR A 98 17.98 -8.10 2.43
CA THR A 98 18.76 -8.68 1.34
C THR A 98 18.18 -9.96 0.75
N THR A 99 17.20 -10.59 1.42
CA THR A 99 16.57 -11.84 0.95
C THR A 99 15.13 -11.67 0.50
N LEU A 100 14.53 -10.49 0.70
CA LEU A 100 13.13 -10.24 0.34
C LEU A 100 13.02 -9.79 -1.11
N ASP A 101 11.86 -10.04 -1.71
CA ASP A 101 11.41 -9.34 -2.91
C ASP A 101 10.44 -8.19 -2.56
N ALA A 102 10.00 -7.43 -3.57
CA ALA A 102 9.08 -6.32 -3.38
C ALA A 102 7.70 -6.77 -2.86
N THR A 103 7.21 -7.94 -3.28
CA THR A 103 5.92 -8.48 -2.83
C THR A 103 5.94 -8.84 -1.36
N ASP A 104 7.00 -9.51 -0.91
CA ASP A 104 7.22 -9.83 0.49
C ASP A 104 7.33 -8.57 1.35
N LEU A 105 8.08 -7.57 0.86
CA LEU A 105 8.28 -6.32 1.59
C LEU A 105 6.96 -5.56 1.79
N VAL A 106 6.14 -5.43 0.75
CA VAL A 106 4.80 -4.82 0.85
C VAL A 106 3.95 -5.59 1.86
N SER A 107 3.91 -6.92 1.75
CA SER A 107 3.13 -7.74 2.68
C SER A 107 3.58 -7.61 4.13
N LEU A 108 4.89 -7.50 4.39
CA LEU A 108 5.45 -7.31 5.73
C LEU A 108 5.17 -5.90 6.28
N CYS A 109 5.17 -4.88 5.43
CA CYS A 109 4.97 -3.48 5.78
C CYS A 109 3.51 -3.01 5.77
N ARG A 110 2.55 -3.86 5.39
CA ARG A 110 1.12 -3.50 5.27
C ARG A 110 0.47 -2.92 6.53
N ASN A 111 0.96 -3.26 7.72
CA ASN A 111 0.43 -2.77 9.00
C ASN A 111 1.18 -1.53 9.49
N ARG A 112 1.97 -0.86 8.62
CA ARG A 112 2.67 0.38 8.95
C ARG A 112 1.71 1.51 9.33
N ALA A 113 0.54 1.56 8.70
CA ALA A 113 -0.50 2.53 8.92
C ALA A 113 -1.85 1.96 8.49
N ARG A 114 -2.93 2.56 9.01
CA ARG A 114 -4.31 2.33 8.57
C ARG A 114 -4.73 3.47 7.67
N LEU A 115 -5.19 3.15 6.46
CA LEU A 115 -5.69 4.14 5.51
C LEU A 115 -7.12 4.59 5.88
N CYS A 116 -7.32 5.90 5.93
CA CYS A 116 -8.62 6.56 6.09
C CYS A 116 -8.89 7.44 4.87
N SER A 117 -9.88 7.09 4.05
CA SER A 117 -10.37 7.94 2.98
C SER A 117 -11.42 8.92 3.52
N MET A 118 -11.19 10.21 3.30
CA MET A 118 -12.03 11.30 3.79
C MET A 118 -12.21 12.39 2.73
N TRP A 119 -13.12 13.30 3.01
CA TRP A 119 -13.41 14.46 2.19
C TRP A 119 -13.39 15.74 2.99
N CYS A 120 -12.86 16.81 2.41
CA CYS A 120 -13.13 18.18 2.85
C CYS A 120 -13.24 19.14 1.65
N ARG A 121 -13.70 20.37 1.93
CA ARG A 121 -13.71 21.43 0.92
C ARG A 121 -12.28 21.76 0.50
N GLU A 122 -12.09 22.08 -0.77
CA GLU A 122 -10.78 22.43 -1.36
C GLU A 122 -10.05 23.53 -0.59
N SER A 123 -10.77 24.57 -0.13
CA SER A 123 -10.22 25.65 0.69
C SER A 123 -9.64 25.23 2.04
N ARG A 124 -9.75 23.94 2.40
CA ARG A 124 -9.25 23.36 3.64
C ARG A 124 -8.14 22.34 3.42
N LEU A 125 -7.80 22.02 2.17
CA LEU A 125 -6.73 21.08 1.84
C LEU A 125 -5.38 21.59 2.35
N GLU A 126 -5.10 22.87 2.20
CA GLU A 126 -3.88 23.49 2.72
C GLU A 126 -3.69 23.25 4.23
N LYS A 127 -4.79 23.30 4.98
CA LYS A 127 -4.76 23.01 6.42
C LYS A 127 -4.45 21.54 6.71
N VAL A 128 -4.89 20.63 5.84
CA VAL A 128 -4.57 19.20 5.96
C VAL A 128 -3.09 18.98 5.64
N ILE A 129 -2.59 19.59 4.57
CA ILE A 129 -1.19 19.49 4.12
C ILE A 129 -0.22 19.92 5.22
N GLN A 130 -0.53 21.00 5.95
CA GLN A 130 0.30 21.51 7.04
C GLN A 130 0.39 20.59 8.27
N GLU A 131 -0.51 19.63 8.38
CA GLU A 131 -0.67 18.76 9.57
C GLU A 131 -0.25 17.31 9.30
N ILE A 132 0.17 16.99 8.07
CA ILE A 132 0.55 15.63 7.67
C ILE A 132 1.93 15.63 7.00
N ARG A 133 2.59 14.47 6.99
CA ARG A 133 3.74 14.24 6.13
C ARG A 133 3.28 13.64 4.81
N LEU A 134 3.36 14.42 3.73
CA LEU A 134 2.88 14.01 2.41
C LEU A 134 3.50 12.70 1.96
N SER A 135 2.71 11.84 1.33
CA SER A 135 3.15 10.61 0.67
C SER A 135 2.83 10.63 -0.83
N ALA A 136 2.87 9.48 -1.49
CA ALA A 136 2.68 9.39 -2.94
C ALA A 136 1.32 9.93 -3.41
N GLY A 137 1.25 10.35 -4.68
CA GLY A 137 0.00 10.78 -5.33
C GLY A 137 -0.34 12.27 -5.17
N THR A 138 0.36 12.99 -4.28
CA THR A 138 0.18 14.44 -4.07
C THR A 138 1.38 15.24 -4.59
N GLY A 139 1.13 16.23 -5.44
CA GLY A 139 2.13 17.21 -5.89
C GLY A 139 3.35 16.61 -6.62
N GLU A 140 4.52 17.22 -6.44
CA GLU A 140 5.78 16.91 -7.17
C GLU A 140 6.21 15.44 -7.07
N LEU A 141 5.78 14.70 -6.05
CA LEU A 141 6.08 13.27 -5.89
C LEU A 141 5.46 12.41 -6.99
N ALA A 142 4.34 12.82 -7.60
CA ALA A 142 3.70 12.05 -8.66
C ALA A 142 4.64 11.86 -9.87
N ALA A 143 5.44 12.88 -10.19
CA ALA A 143 6.43 12.83 -11.26
C ALA A 143 7.52 11.76 -10.99
N GLU A 144 7.90 11.51 -9.73
CA GLU A 144 8.90 10.48 -9.37
C GLU A 144 8.44 9.05 -9.68
N PHE A 145 7.14 8.86 -9.89
CA PHE A 145 6.47 7.61 -10.22
C PHE A 145 5.89 7.59 -11.64
N ASN A 146 6.11 8.63 -12.46
CA ASN A 146 5.49 8.81 -13.78
C ASN A 146 3.95 8.78 -13.73
N LEU A 147 3.36 9.30 -12.65
CA LEU A 147 1.92 9.42 -12.48
C LEU A 147 1.47 10.85 -12.79
N THR A 148 0.19 11.00 -13.13
CA THR A 148 -0.43 12.32 -13.27
C THR A 148 -0.67 12.91 -11.89
N GLU A 149 -0.31 14.18 -11.72
CA GLU A 149 -0.59 14.91 -10.48
C GLU A 149 -2.10 14.98 -10.24
N THR A 150 -2.50 14.75 -8.99
CA THR A 150 -3.88 14.91 -8.54
C THR A 150 -3.96 16.03 -7.51
N SER A 151 -5.12 16.65 -7.40
CA SER A 151 -5.43 17.60 -6.32
C SER A 151 -5.74 16.90 -5.00
N ASP A 152 -5.77 15.57 -4.98
CA ASP A 152 -6.06 14.79 -3.80
C ASP A 152 -4.85 14.82 -2.87
N VAL A 153 -5.12 14.95 -1.57
CA VAL A 153 -4.09 15.07 -0.55
C VAL A 153 -3.91 13.73 0.14
N GLU A 154 -2.70 13.22 0.14
CA GLU A 154 -2.33 11.97 0.80
C GLU A 154 -1.12 12.15 1.71
N GLY A 155 -1.19 11.57 2.90
CA GLY A 155 -0.04 11.58 3.80
C GLY A 155 -0.29 10.94 5.15
N TYR A 156 0.75 11.02 5.97
CA TYR A 156 0.86 10.35 7.25
C TYR A 156 0.61 11.30 8.42
N LEU A 157 -0.07 10.79 9.43
CA LEU A 157 -0.23 11.42 10.73
C LEU A 157 -0.28 10.38 11.85
N LEU A 158 0.06 10.82 13.06
CA LEU A 158 -0.06 9.98 14.24
C LEU A 158 -1.53 9.81 14.60
N GLU A 159 -1.85 8.64 15.18
CA GLU A 159 -3.20 8.35 15.67
C GLU A 159 -3.72 9.40 16.66
N SER A 160 -2.83 9.96 17.48
CA SER A 160 -3.13 11.04 18.43
C SER A 160 -3.61 12.33 17.77
N ASP A 161 -3.24 12.58 16.51
CA ASP A 161 -3.56 13.80 15.77
C ASP A 161 -4.84 13.69 14.93
N LEU A 162 -5.35 12.47 14.73
CA LEU A 162 -6.47 12.22 13.81
C LEU A 162 -7.72 13.01 14.21
N GLN A 163 -8.12 12.98 15.48
CA GLN A 163 -9.33 13.69 15.90
C GLN A 163 -9.19 15.20 15.70
N ARG A 164 -8.03 15.75 16.02
CA ARG A 164 -7.72 17.17 15.89
C ARG A 164 -7.84 17.62 14.43
N ILE A 165 -7.22 16.92 13.49
CA ILE A 165 -7.30 17.28 12.06
C ILE A 165 -8.73 17.14 11.51
N VAL A 166 -9.46 16.10 11.94
CA VAL A 166 -10.87 15.89 11.55
C VAL A 166 -11.72 17.08 11.96
N GLU A 167 -11.59 17.56 13.19
CA GLU A 167 -12.35 18.70 13.69
C GLU A 167 -11.94 20.03 13.05
N GLN A 168 -10.63 20.21 12.82
CA GLN A 168 -10.05 21.45 12.34
C GLN A 168 -10.26 21.66 10.83
N ALA A 169 -10.13 20.61 10.03
CA ALA A 169 -10.39 20.63 8.58
C ALA A 169 -11.84 20.24 8.24
N LYS A 170 -12.65 19.82 9.22
CA LYS A 170 -14.02 19.29 9.05
C LYS A 170 -14.04 18.15 8.03
N LEU A 171 -13.14 17.19 8.24
CA LEU A 171 -13.06 15.99 7.42
C LEU A 171 -14.30 15.13 7.62
N ARG A 172 -14.77 14.53 6.53
CA ARG A 172 -15.95 13.67 6.48
C ARG A 172 -15.61 12.33 5.86
N SER A 173 -15.99 11.23 6.50
CA SER A 173 -15.80 9.87 5.97
C SER A 173 -16.99 9.36 5.17
N ASP A 174 -18.12 10.08 5.20
CA ASP A 174 -19.40 9.68 4.60
C ASP A 174 -19.64 10.27 3.20
N PHE A 175 -18.63 10.94 2.63
CA PHE A 175 -18.75 11.62 1.34
C PHE A 175 -17.81 10.99 0.30
N GLN A 176 -18.30 10.87 -0.94
CA GLN A 176 -17.56 10.35 -2.09
C GLN A 176 -17.74 11.31 -3.30
N PRO A 177 -16.71 11.51 -4.14
CA PRO A 177 -15.36 10.94 -4.03
C PRO A 177 -14.58 11.54 -2.84
N ALA A 178 -13.73 10.73 -2.21
CA ALA A 178 -12.77 11.20 -1.20
C ALA A 178 -11.63 11.97 -1.88
N ASN A 179 -11.23 13.11 -1.32
CA ASN A 179 -10.09 13.92 -1.79
C ASN A 179 -8.96 14.01 -0.77
N VAL A 180 -9.07 13.26 0.35
CA VAL A 180 -8.04 13.16 1.39
C VAL A 180 -7.82 11.69 1.75
N ARG A 181 -6.59 11.21 1.65
CA ARG A 181 -6.14 9.86 2.04
C ARG A 181 -5.17 9.97 3.22
N LEU A 182 -5.61 9.61 4.42
CA LEU A 182 -4.80 9.70 5.64
C LEU A 182 -4.26 8.33 6.07
N HIS A 183 -2.94 8.18 6.08
CA HIS A 183 -2.24 7.04 6.65
C HIS A 183 -2.04 7.25 8.16
N VAL A 184 -2.94 6.68 8.95
CA VAL A 184 -2.94 6.80 10.42
C VAL A 184 -2.03 5.73 11.01
N SER A 185 -0.97 6.14 11.71
CA SER A 185 -0.02 5.21 12.32
C SER A 185 0.16 5.47 13.82
N SER A 186 0.46 4.40 14.57
CA SER A 186 0.89 4.50 15.97
C SER A 186 2.34 4.98 16.12
N TYR A 187 3.09 5.05 15.02
CA TYR A 187 4.48 5.50 14.99
C TYR A 187 4.83 6.09 13.64
N ILE A 188 5.39 7.29 13.61
CA ILE A 188 5.96 7.91 12.41
C ILE A 188 7.36 8.38 12.79
N PRO A 189 8.40 8.06 12.00
CA PRO A 189 9.73 8.59 12.26
C PRO A 189 9.74 10.12 12.18
N ASN A 190 10.46 10.76 13.11
CA ASN A 190 10.71 12.19 13.04
C ASN A 190 11.43 12.54 11.73
N GLY A 191 10.99 13.62 11.09
CA GLY A 191 11.57 14.13 9.85
C GLY A 191 10.75 15.31 9.35
N SER A 192 11.38 16.16 8.53
CA SER A 192 10.71 17.24 7.81
C SER A 192 10.40 16.81 6.38
N GLY A 193 9.40 17.46 5.79
CA GLY A 193 9.00 17.23 4.41
C GLY A 193 8.32 15.87 4.17
N ASN A 194 8.33 15.48 2.90
CA ASN A 194 7.65 14.32 2.38
C ASN A 194 8.18 13.01 2.99
N MET A 195 7.36 11.97 2.91
CA MET A 195 7.81 10.63 3.24
C MET A 195 8.83 10.14 2.20
N PRO A 196 9.83 9.33 2.60
CA PRO A 196 10.82 8.82 1.65
C PRO A 196 10.21 8.00 0.53
N ILE A 197 10.89 7.97 -0.62
CA ILE A 197 10.41 7.30 -1.84
C ILE A 197 9.97 5.85 -1.59
N GLY A 198 10.65 5.08 -0.74
CA GLY A 198 10.28 3.71 -0.41
C GLY A 198 8.96 3.60 0.35
N VAL A 199 8.63 4.58 1.20
CA VAL A 199 7.33 4.67 1.87
C VAL A 199 6.24 4.96 0.83
N CYS A 200 6.44 6.01 0.04
CA CYS A 200 5.56 6.39 -1.05
C CYS A 200 5.30 5.22 -2.02
N SER A 201 6.34 4.45 -2.36
CA SER A 201 6.22 3.30 -3.25
C SER A 201 5.37 2.18 -2.63
N ALA A 202 5.46 1.96 -1.32
CA ALA A 202 4.62 0.99 -0.62
C ALA A 202 3.15 1.42 -0.54
N ASP A 203 2.88 2.73 -0.44
CA ASP A 203 1.51 3.27 -0.48
C ASP A 203 0.86 3.04 -1.84
N LEU A 204 1.60 3.35 -2.91
CA LEU A 204 1.15 3.08 -4.27
C LEU A 204 0.95 1.59 -4.52
N ALA A 205 1.85 0.72 -4.04
CA ALA A 205 1.72 -0.72 -4.19
C ALA A 205 0.47 -1.31 -3.51
N ASP A 206 0.01 -0.68 -2.42
CA ASP A 206 -1.25 -1.03 -1.73
C ASP A 206 -2.50 -0.39 -2.39
N SER A 207 -2.34 0.45 -3.43
CA SER A 207 -3.44 1.10 -4.13
C SER A 207 -4.31 0.11 -4.91
N LEU A 208 -5.59 0.47 -5.03
CA LEU A 208 -6.56 -0.24 -5.87
C LEU A 208 -6.44 0.16 -7.35
N ASP A 209 -5.85 1.31 -7.66
CA ASP A 209 -5.55 1.73 -9.02
C ASP A 209 -4.39 0.89 -9.57
N VAL A 210 -4.59 0.28 -10.75
CA VAL A 210 -3.61 -0.63 -11.35
C VAL A 210 -2.33 0.09 -11.77
N ARG A 211 -2.41 1.37 -12.16
CA ARG A 211 -1.26 2.18 -12.55
C ARG A 211 -0.46 2.60 -11.33
N GLU A 212 -1.13 3.07 -10.27
CA GLU A 212 -0.48 3.36 -8.98
C GLU A 212 0.20 2.09 -8.45
N CYS A 213 -0.54 0.98 -8.38
CA CYS A 213 -0.03 -0.31 -7.91
C CYS A 213 1.21 -0.77 -8.70
N GLY A 214 1.15 -0.70 -10.03
CA GLY A 214 2.30 -1.02 -10.90
C GLY A 214 3.51 -0.14 -10.62
N ALA A 215 3.33 1.19 -10.60
CA ALA A 215 4.42 2.14 -10.34
C ALA A 215 5.06 1.93 -8.96
N GLY A 216 4.26 1.62 -7.94
CA GLY A 216 4.74 1.29 -6.60
C GLY A 216 5.62 0.04 -6.58
N PHE A 217 5.18 -1.05 -7.20
CA PHE A 217 5.96 -2.30 -7.27
C PHE A 217 7.25 -2.15 -8.08
N ASP A 218 7.19 -1.45 -9.21
CA ASP A 218 8.37 -1.19 -10.05
C ASP A 218 9.43 -0.42 -9.27
N LYS A 219 9.02 0.65 -8.57
CA LYS A 219 9.93 1.47 -7.76
C LYS A 219 10.50 0.70 -6.58
N LEU A 220 9.68 -0.07 -5.84
CA LEU A 220 10.18 -0.91 -4.74
C LEU A 220 11.18 -1.95 -5.24
N THR A 221 10.93 -2.57 -6.38
CA THR A 221 11.84 -3.55 -6.99
C THR A 221 13.18 -2.90 -7.33
N GLN A 222 13.17 -1.69 -7.89
CA GLN A 222 14.38 -0.92 -8.17
C GLN A 222 15.17 -0.59 -6.90
N LEU A 223 14.50 -0.03 -5.88
CA LEU A 223 15.11 0.37 -4.61
C LEU A 223 15.73 -0.82 -3.88
N LEU A 224 15.01 -1.94 -3.82
CA LEU A 224 15.45 -3.15 -3.14
C LEU A 224 16.64 -3.80 -3.87
N SER A 225 16.61 -3.83 -5.21
CA SER A 225 17.73 -4.34 -6.02
C SER A 225 19.01 -3.53 -5.83
N ARG A 226 18.87 -2.19 -5.78
CA ARG A 226 19.99 -1.29 -5.47
C ARG A 226 20.53 -1.54 -4.08
N PHE A 227 19.66 -1.59 -3.08
CA PHE A 227 20.02 -1.88 -1.70
C PHE A 227 20.75 -3.23 -1.57
N GLN A 228 20.30 -4.27 -2.25
CA GLN A 228 20.93 -5.58 -2.26
C GLN A 228 22.32 -5.54 -2.89
N SER A 229 22.48 -4.84 -4.01
CA SER A 229 23.76 -4.69 -4.72
C SER A 229 24.80 -3.96 -3.85
N ASP A 230 24.42 -2.85 -3.22
CA ASP A 230 25.30 -2.05 -2.35
C ASP A 230 25.79 -2.82 -1.11
N ASN A 231 25.05 -3.86 -0.71
CA ASN A 231 25.35 -4.65 0.47
C ASN A 231 26.03 -6.00 0.18
N LYS A 232 25.85 -6.57 -1.02
CA LYS A 232 26.67 -7.72 -1.49
C LYS A 232 28.15 -7.37 -1.61
N GLY A 233 28.48 -6.14 -2.03
CA GLY A 233 29.87 -5.66 -2.16
C GLY A 233 30.56 -5.33 -0.83
N LYS A 234 29.85 -5.31 0.30
CA LYS A 234 30.39 -5.01 1.63
C LYS A 234 30.72 -6.24 2.47
N ASP A 235 30.10 -7.39 2.18
CA ASP A 235 30.37 -8.67 2.86
C ASP A 235 31.53 -9.46 2.23
N SER A 236 32.14 -8.94 1.15
CA SER A 236 33.27 -9.56 0.42
C SER A 236 34.61 -8.82 0.60
N ARG A 237 34.72 -7.99 1.65
CA ARG A 237 35.99 -7.36 2.09
C ARG A 237 36.27 -7.64 3.55
#